data_AF-Q4JLS6-F1
#
_entry.id   AF-Q4JLS6-F1
#
_cell.length_a   1.000
_cell.length_b   1.000
_cell.length_c   1.000
_cell.angle_alpha   90.00
_cell.angle_beta   90.00
_cell.angle_gamma   90.00
#
_symmetry.space_group_name_H-M   'P 1'
#
loop_
_entity.id
_entity.type
_entity.pdbx_description
1 polymer ?
#
loop_
_entity_poly.entity_id
_entity_poly.type
_entity_poly.pdbx_seq_one_letter_code
_entity_poly.pdbx_strand_id
1 'polypeptide(L)' 'TPPNTSALRYAVVAIGDSSYDTFCAAGKHAYHLLADIGAKPLANCFTIDIQEHLVPEDAAEAWLKRVINRF' A
#
# COMPACT_ATOMS: atom_id res chain seq x y z
N THR A 1 -6.40 -19.55 14.50
CA THR A 1 -4.95 -19.24 14.53
C THR A 1 -4.62 -18.39 13.34
N PRO A 2 -3.95 -17.24 13.49
CA PRO A 2 -3.48 -16.48 12.33
C PRO A 2 -2.52 -17.34 11.48
N PRO A 3 -2.44 -17.11 10.15
CA PRO A 3 -1.51 -17.82 9.28
C PRO A 3 -0.06 -17.48 9.64
N ASN A 4 0.88 -18.39 9.34
CA ASN A 4 2.31 -18.11 9.52
C ASN A 4 2.78 -17.11 8.44
N THR A 5 3.14 -15.89 8.85
CA THR A 5 3.60 -14.83 7.94
C THR A 5 5.03 -14.37 8.22
N SER A 6 5.80 -15.08 9.05
CA SER A 6 7.13 -14.65 9.50
C SER A 6 8.15 -14.41 8.36
N ALA A 7 7.96 -15.06 7.21
CA ALA A 7 8.78 -14.87 6.01
C ALA A 7 8.12 -14.00 4.93
N LEU A 8 6.86 -13.59 5.12
CA LEU A 8 6.11 -12.79 4.16
C LEU A 8 6.61 -11.36 4.20
N ARG A 9 7.03 -10.85 3.04
CA ARG A 9 7.32 -9.44 2.81
C ARG A 9 6.25 -8.86 1.91
N TYR A 10 5.82 -7.64 2.16
CA TYR A 10 4.71 -7.04 1.42
C TYR A 10 4.91 -5.55 1.18
N ALA A 11 4.23 -5.04 0.16
CA ALA A 11 4.04 -3.61 -0.04
C ALA A 11 2.56 -3.39 -0.37
N VAL A 12 2.01 -2.24 0.01
CA VAL A 12 0.60 -1.90 -0.24
C VAL A 12 0.53 -0.60 -1.02
N VAL A 13 -0.18 -0.65 -2.13
CA VAL A 13 -0.61 0.53 -2.90
C VAL A 13 -2.11 0.68 -2.65
N ALA A 14 -2.49 1.79 -2.03
CA ALA A 14 -3.85 2.12 -1.67
C ALA A 14 -4.37 3.19 -2.61
N ILE A 15 -5.45 2.90 -3.32
CA ILE A 15 -6.13 3.87 -4.19
C ILE A 15 -7.35 4.39 -3.44
N GLY A 16 -7.57 5.71 -3.48
CA GLY A 16 -8.70 6.34 -2.85
C GLY A 16 -8.96 7.73 -3.41
N ASP A 17 -9.98 8.36 -2.87
CA ASP A 17 -10.39 9.71 -3.21
C ASP A 17 -10.37 10.54 -1.92
N SER A 18 -9.58 11.62 -1.91
CA SER A 18 -9.40 12.47 -0.71
C SER A 18 -10.62 13.31 -0.35
N SER A 19 -11.61 13.42 -1.23
CA SER A 19 -12.89 14.07 -0.91
C SER A 19 -13.73 13.29 0.09
N TYR A 20 -13.40 12.01 0.34
CA TYR A 20 -14.03 11.19 1.36
C TYR A 20 -13.21 11.17 2.65
N ASP A 21 -13.88 11.20 3.80
CA ASP A 21 -13.26 11.12 5.13
C ASP A 21 -12.39 9.86 5.33
N THR A 22 -12.68 8.79 4.57
CA THR A 22 -12.00 7.50 4.64
C THR A 22 -10.91 7.34 3.57
N PHE A 23 -10.16 8.41 3.28
CA PHE A 23 -9.11 8.40 2.25
C PHE A 23 -8.13 7.22 2.42
N CYS A 24 -8.10 6.35 1.40
CA CYS A 24 -7.28 5.12 1.34
C CYS A 24 -7.43 4.18 2.56
N ALA A 25 -8.53 4.24 3.31
CA ALA A 25 -8.69 3.53 4.58
C ALA A 25 -8.52 2.00 4.43
N ALA A 26 -9.05 1.40 3.36
CA ALA A 26 -8.93 -0.04 3.11
C ALA A 26 -7.46 -0.48 2.94
N GLY A 27 -6.68 0.26 2.15
CA GLY A 27 -5.26 -0.06 1.96
C GLY A 27 -4.42 0.21 3.21
N LYS A 28 -4.70 1.29 3.94
CA LYS A 28 -4.07 1.57 5.25
C LYS A 28 -4.36 0.46 6.26
N HIS A 29 -5.60 -0.02 6.30
CA HIS A 29 -6.00 -1.13 7.16
C HIS A 29 -5.28 -2.43 6.75
N ALA A 30 -5.27 -2.79 5.47
CA ALA A 30 -4.55 -3.96 4.99
C ALA A 30 -3.04 -3.90 5.31
N TYR A 31 -2.44 -2.72 5.18
CA TYR A 31 -1.04 -2.50 5.54
C TYR A 31 -0.76 -2.77 7.02
N HIS A 32 -1.60 -2.25 7.93
CA HIS A 32 -1.44 -2.50 9.36
C HIS A 32 -1.75 -3.94 9.74
N LEU A 33 -2.80 -4.54 9.16
CA LEU A 33 -3.18 -5.92 9.46
C LEU A 33 -2.06 -6.91 9.12
N LEU A 34 -1.38 -6.72 7.99
CA LEU A 34 -0.24 -7.55 7.60
C LEU A 34 0.95 -7.42 8.57
N ALA A 35 1.23 -6.20 9.04
CA ALA A 35 2.24 -5.98 10.08
C ALA A 35 1.85 -6.66 11.39
N ASP A 36 0.60 -6.51 11.82
CA ASP A 36 0.07 -7.07 13.06
C ASP A 36 0.17 -8.60 13.11
N ILE A 37 -0.02 -9.29 11.98
CA ILE A 37 0.10 -10.75 11.91
C ILE A 37 1.54 -11.25 11.72
N GLY A 38 2.54 -10.36 11.69
CA GLY A 38 3.97 -10.69 11.67
C GLY A 38 4.67 -10.59 10.30
N ALA A 39 4.00 -10.09 9.27
CA ALA A 39 4.63 -9.84 7.97
C ALA A 39 5.50 -8.58 8.01
N LYS A 40 6.49 -8.50 7.12
CA LYS A 40 7.44 -7.37 7.07
C LYS A 40 7.12 -6.42 5.91
N PRO A 41 6.83 -5.13 6.18
CA PRO A 41 6.64 -4.16 5.11
C PRO A 41 7.97 -3.87 4.39
N LEU A 42 7.94 -3.87 3.06
CA LEU A 42 9.06 -3.50 2.19
C LEU A 42 9.17 -1.98 1.99
N ALA A 43 8.04 -1.29 2.08
CA ALA A 43 7.92 0.15 1.94
C ALA A 43 6.73 0.65 2.77
N ASN A 44 6.64 1.96 2.97
CA ASN A 44 5.43 2.58 3.51
C ASN A 44 4.24 2.35 2.57
N CYS A 45 3.02 2.33 3.12
CA CYS A 45 1.80 2.29 2.32
C CYS A 45 1.78 3.48 1.36
N PHE A 46 1.78 3.20 0.05
CA PHE A 46 1.71 4.23 -0.98
C PHE A 46 0.26 4.57 -1.25
N THR A 47 -0.14 5.81 -1.02
CA THR A 47 -1.51 6.28 -1.24
C THR A 47 -1.60 7.05 -2.55
N ILE A 48 -2.58 6.70 -3.38
CA ILE A 48 -2.88 7.38 -4.64
C ILE A 48 -4.24 8.04 -4.50
N ASP A 49 -4.27 9.34 -4.71
CA ASP A 49 -5.50 10.12 -4.78
C ASP A 49 -5.96 10.26 -6.23
N ILE A 50 -7.15 9.77 -6.55
CA ILE A 50 -7.72 9.86 -7.90
C ILE A 50 -8.12 11.28 -8.28
N GLN A 51 -8.27 12.19 -7.31
CA GLN A 51 -8.50 13.61 -7.57
C GLN A 51 -7.23 14.30 -8.13
N GLU A 52 -6.05 13.85 -7.72
CA GLU A 52 -4.76 14.35 -8.21
C GLU A 52 -4.24 13.54 -9.43
N HIS A 53 -4.51 12.23 -9.43
CA HIS A 53 -4.06 11.30 -10.45
C HIS A 53 -5.24 10.66 -11.18
N LEU A 54 -5.57 11.21 -12.35
CA LEU A 54 -6.64 10.69 -13.22
C LEU A 54 -6.44 9.23 -13.62
N VAL A 55 -5.18 8.80 -13.72
CA VAL A 55 -4.80 7.41 -14.04
C VAL A 55 -3.93 6.87 -12.89
N PRO A 56 -4.51 6.15 -11.92
CA PRO A 56 -3.78 5.65 -10.76
C PRO A 56 -2.66 4.66 -11.13
N GLU A 57 -2.78 3.96 -12.26
CA GLU A 57 -1.76 3.04 -12.77
C GLU A 57 -0.43 3.74 -13.06
N ASP A 58 -0.46 4.96 -13.62
CA ASP A 58 0.75 5.73 -13.91
C ASP A 58 1.48 6.12 -12.62
N ALA A 59 0.73 6.52 -11.59
CA ALA A 59 1.27 6.84 -10.28
C ALA A 59 1.88 5.61 -9.59
N ALA A 60 1.20 4.45 -9.71
CA ALA A 60 1.68 3.18 -9.19
C ALA A 60 2.95 2.69 -9.90
N GLU A 61 3.01 2.80 -11.23
CA GLU A 61 4.17 2.43 -12.03
C GLU A 61 5.38 3.33 -11.68
N ALA A 62 5.17 4.65 -11.61
CA ALA A 62 6.22 5.59 -11.23
C ALA A 62 6.74 5.31 -9.82
N TRP A 63 5.86 4.98 -8.88
CA TRP A 63 6.27 4.54 -7.55
C TRP A 63 7.08 3.26 -7.60
N LEU A 64 6.60 2.23 -8.30
CA LEU A 64 7.26 0.94 -8.40
C LEU A 64 8.69 1.09 -8.95
N LYS A 65 8.86 1.82 -10.04
CA LYS A 65 10.18 2.09 -10.65
C LYS A 65 11.17 2.73 -9.66
N ARG A 66 10.70 3.55 -8.71
CA ARG A 66 11.56 4.17 -7.68
C ARG A 66 11.99 3.20 -6.57
N VAL A 67 11.14 2.24 -6.23
CA VAL A 67 11.33 1.37 -5.06
C VAL A 67 11.81 -0.03 -5.40
N ILE A 68 11.63 -0.48 -6.65
CA ILE A 68 11.94 -1.85 -7.09
C ILE A 68 13.37 -2.27 -6.76
N ASN A 69 14.34 -1.35 -6.87
CA ASN A 69 15.77 -1.62 -6.59
C ASN A 69 16.12 -1.62 -5.09
N ARG A 70 15.15 -1.33 -4.21
CA ARG A 70 15.31 -1.33 -2.75
C ARG A 70 14.81 -2.61 -2.09
N PHE A 71 14.15 -3.48 -2.85
CA PHE A 71 13.58 -4.74 -2.39
C PHE A 71 14.52 -5.92 -2.63
#